data_AF-A0A8X6HJW0-F1
#
_entry.id   AF-A0A8X6HJW0-F1
#
_cell.length_a   1.000
_cell.length_b   1.000
_cell.length_c   1.000
_cell.angle_alpha   90.00
_cell.angle_beta   90.00
_cell.angle_gamma   90.00
#
_symmetry.space_group_name_H-M   'P 1'
#
loop_
_entity.id
_entity.type
_entity.pdbx_description
1 polymer ?
#
loop_
_entity_poly.entity_id
_entity_poly.type
_entity_poly.pdbx_seq_one_letter_code
_entity_poly.pdbx_strand_id
1 'polypeptide(L)'
;MWTLASKHIHDGTHPIEITTSIAVCIFTESFIPILKMLTRMGIKIGPECHAFAIKRDTIRNKRSEIRASDAPKKARTARLEEKICSLRIRSP
;
A
#
# COMPACT_ATOMS: atom_id res chain seq x y z
N MET A 1 -15.08 -9.20 2.80
CA MET A 1 -14.76 -10.20 1.76
C MET A 1 -15.58 -11.46 1.95
N TRP A 2 -15.34 -12.26 3.00
CA TRP A 2 -16.02 -13.55 3.22
C TRP A 2 -17.54 -13.46 3.47
N THR A 3 -18.06 -12.29 3.84
CA THR A 3 -19.50 -12.02 4.00
C THR A 3 -20.22 -11.62 2.71
N LEU A 4 -19.49 -11.30 1.62
CA LEU A 4 -20.07 -10.84 0.34
C LEU A 4 -20.33 -11.98 -0.66
N ALA A 5 -19.86 -13.19 -0.34
CA ALA A 5 -20.22 -14.40 -1.09
C ALA A 5 -21.67 -14.79 -0.77
N SER A 6 -22.63 -13.98 -1.22
CA SER A 6 -24.04 -14.34 -1.17
C SER A 6 -24.26 -15.58 -2.03
N LYS A 7 -24.80 -16.64 -1.42
CA LYS A 7 -25.12 -17.92 -2.09
C LYS A 7 -26.16 -17.80 -3.22
N HIS A 8 -26.73 -16.61 -3.42
CA HIS A 8 -27.91 -16.37 -4.25
C HIS A 8 -27.64 -15.52 -5.51
N ILE A 9 -26.38 -15.16 -5.79
CA ILE A 9 -26.01 -14.44 -7.01
C ILE A 9 -25.30 -15.42 -7.94
N HIS A 10 -25.89 -15.67 -9.11
CA HIS A 10 -25.42 -16.59 -10.14
C HIS A 10 -24.04 -16.22 -10.75
N ASP A 11 -23.41 -15.18 -10.22
CA ASP A 11 -22.12 -14.62 -10.66
C ASP A 11 -21.32 -14.14 -9.43
N GLY A 12 -21.00 -15.06 -8.52
CA GLY A 12 -20.36 -14.75 -7.23
C GLY A 12 -18.95 -14.16 -7.32
N THR A 13 -18.29 -14.22 -8.49
CA THR A 13 -16.88 -13.85 -8.64
C THR A 13 -16.69 -12.35 -8.83
N HIS A 14 -17.57 -11.67 -9.57
CA HIS A 14 -17.42 -10.24 -9.87
C HIS A 14 -17.42 -9.32 -8.64
N PRO A 15 -18.35 -9.46 -7.66
CA PRO A 15 -18.35 -8.61 -6.47
C PRO A 15 -17.12 -8.82 -5.57
N ILE A 16 -16.62 -10.06 -5.53
CA ILE A 16 -15.43 -10.45 -4.76
C ILE A 16 -14.18 -9.82 -5.36
N GLU A 17 -14.02 -9.85 -6.68
CA GLU A 17 -12.90 -9.23 -7.39
C GLU A 17 -12.87 -7.69 -7.24
N ILE A 18 -14.04 -7.05 -7.31
CA ILE A 18 -14.18 -5.60 -7.11
C ILE A 18 -13.81 -5.24 -5.67
N THR A 19 -14.35 -5.97 -4.69
CA THR A 19 -14.05 -5.71 -3.27
C THR A 19 -12.56 -5.95 -2.96
N THR A 20 -11.96 -6.97 -3.57
CA THR A 20 -10.51 -7.24 -3.44
C THR A 20 -9.70 -6.07 -4.00
N SER A 21 -10.07 -5.58 -5.18
CA SER A 21 -9.40 -4.43 -5.80
C SER A 21 -9.50 -3.18 -4.93
N ILE A 22 -10.69 -2.90 -4.37
CA ILE A 22 -10.90 -1.78 -3.44
C ILE A 22 -10.07 -1.95 -2.16
N ALA A 23 -10.05 -3.14 -1.58
CA ALA A 23 -9.25 -3.41 -0.38
C ALA A 23 -7.76 -3.16 -0.65
N VAL A 24 -7.23 -3.68 -1.76
CA VAL A 24 -5.83 -3.45 -2.14
C VAL A 24 -5.58 -1.95 -2.34
N CYS A 25 -6.47 -1.22 -3.01
CA CYS A 25 -6.35 0.23 -3.17
C CYS A 25 -6.31 0.98 -1.84
N ILE A 26 -7.17 0.63 -0.88
CA ILE A 26 -7.21 1.30 0.43
C ILE A 26 -5.92 1.03 1.22
N PHE A 27 -5.46 -0.22 1.27
CA PHE A 27 -4.28 -0.57 2.07
C PHE A 27 -2.96 -0.15 1.43
N THR A 28 -2.91 -0.08 0.10
CA THR A 28 -1.68 0.23 -0.63
C THR A 28 -1.65 1.64 -1.21
N GLU A 29 -2.78 2.36 -1.23
CA GLU A 29 -2.94 3.61 -1.99
C GLU A 29 -2.46 3.48 -3.45
N SER A 30 -2.67 2.30 -4.04
CA SER A 30 -2.24 1.95 -5.40
C SER A 30 -3.34 2.22 -6.43
N PHE A 31 -2.95 2.72 -7.60
CA PHE A 31 -3.84 3.02 -8.71
C PHE A 31 -4.08 1.81 -9.63
N ILE A 32 -3.15 0.85 -9.68
CA ILE A 32 -3.28 -0.34 -10.53
C ILE A 32 -4.54 -1.17 -10.25
N PRO A 33 -4.93 -1.47 -8.99
CA PRO A 33 -6.17 -2.20 -8.73
C PRO A 33 -7.43 -1.40 -9.08
N ILE A 34 -7.37 -0.05 -9.07
CA ILE A 34 -8.46 0.81 -9.57
C ILE A 34 -8.64 0.56 -11.07
N LEU A 35 -7.55 0.57 -11.85
CA LEU A 35 -7.63 0.30 -13.28
C LEU A 35 -8.19 -1.10 -13.58
N LYS A 36 -7.78 -2.12 -12.82
CA LYS A 36 -8.32 -3.48 -12.94
C LYS A 36 -9.82 -3.53 -12.66
N MET A 37 -10.27 -2.84 -11.62
CA MET A 37 -11.68 -2.71 -11.28
C MET A 37 -12.48 -2.02 -12.40
N LEU A 38 -11.98 -0.90 -12.93
CA LEU A 38 -12.62 -0.16 -14.02
C LEU A 38 -12.73 -1.01 -15.29
N THR A 39 -11.68 -1.74 -15.66
CA THR A 39 -11.72 -2.68 -16.79
C THR A 39 -12.75 -3.79 -16.56
N ARG A 40 -12.85 -4.31 -15.34
CA ARG A 40 -13.86 -5.33 -14.99
C ARG A 40 -15.29 -4.82 -15.07
N MET A 41 -15.52 -3.54 -14.81
CA MET A 41 -16.81 -2.86 -15.00
C MET A 41 -17.09 -2.47 -16.47
N GLY A 42 -16.23 -2.87 -17.42
CA GLY A 42 -16.39 -2.59 -18.85
C GLY A 42 -15.85 -1.24 -19.30
N ILE A 43 -15.14 -0.50 -18.43
CA ILE A 43 -14.53 0.78 -18.79
C ILE A 43 -13.20 0.51 -19.49
N LYS A 44 -13.08 1.02 -20.73
CA LYS A 44 -11.84 0.90 -21.51
C LYS A 44 -10.79 1.87 -20.96
N ILE A 45 -9.64 1.32 -20.55
CA ILE A 45 -8.50 2.09 -20.07
C ILE A 45 -7.50 2.27 -21.21
N GLY A 46 -7.15 3.52 -21.50
CA GLY A 46 -6.13 3.84 -22.49
C GLY A 46 -4.70 3.60 -21.99
N PRO A 47 -3.72 3.47 -22.90
CA PRO A 47 -2.32 3.22 -22.56
C PRO A 47 -1.71 4.31 -21.67
N GLU A 48 -2.08 5.58 -21.88
CA GLU A 48 -1.61 6.71 -21.07
C GLU A 48 -2.07 6.63 -19.61
N CYS A 49 -3.32 6.21 -19.39
CA CYS A 49 -3.88 6.03 -18.05
C CYS A 49 -3.14 4.90 -17.30
N HIS A 50 -2.85 3.81 -18.01
CA HIS A 50 -2.06 2.70 -17.48
C HIS A 50 -0.62 3.12 -17.15
N ALA A 51 0.04 3.84 -18.04
CA ALA A 51 1.39 4.35 -17.84
C ALA A 51 1.46 5.31 -16.63
N PHE A 52 0.47 6.19 -16.49
CA PHE A 52 0.35 7.07 -15.34
C PHE A 52 0.23 6.30 -14.02
N ALA A 53 -0.64 5.29 -13.95
CA ALA A 53 -0.82 4.48 -12.75
C ALA A 53 0.47 3.75 -12.37
N ILE A 54 1.17 3.14 -13.33
CA ILE A 54 2.48 2.51 -13.09
C ILE A 54 3.48 3.52 -12.53
N LYS A 55 3.61 4.69 -13.18
CA LYS A 55 4.54 5.74 -12.72
C LYS A 55 4.21 6.20 -11.30
N ARG A 56 2.93 6.36 -10.98
CA ARG A 56 2.51 6.85 -9.66
C ARG A 56 2.76 5.81 -8.57
N ASP A 57 2.46 4.55 -8.86
CA ASP A 57 2.63 3.43 -7.93
C ASP A 57 4.10 3.10 -7.69
N THR A 58 4.95 3.17 -8.72
CA THR A 58 6.40 2.97 -8.58
C THR A 58 7.04 4.06 -7.72
N ILE A 59 6.69 5.34 -7.92
CA ILE A 59 7.15 6.44 -7.06
C ILE A 59 6.70 6.22 -5.62
N ARG A 60 5.45 5.81 -5.42
CA ARG A 60 4.90 5.52 -4.09
C ARG A 60 5.65 4.36 -3.42
N ASN A 61 5.86 3.26 -4.14
CA ASN A 61 6.57 2.08 -3.65
C ASN A 61 8.01 2.42 -3.22
N LYS A 62 8.73 3.20 -4.04
CA LYS A 62 10.07 3.66 -3.70
C LYS A 62 10.08 4.49 -2.41
N ARG A 63 9.09 5.37 -2.21
CA ARG A 63 8.96 6.14 -0.97
C ARG A 63 8.66 5.26 0.24
N SER A 64 7.85 4.21 0.10
CA SER A 64 7.60 3.26 1.20
C SER A 64 8.83 2.44 1.53
N GLU A 65 9.60 1.99 0.53
CA GLU A 65 10.86 1.27 0.74
C GLU A 65 11.88 2.12 1.48
N ILE A 66 12.03 3.39 1.08
CA ILE A 66 12.90 4.36 1.78
C ILE A 66 12.45 4.51 3.23
N ARG A 67 11.15 4.76 3.49
CA ARG A 67 10.62 4.89 4.85
C ARG A 67 10.85 3.63 5.69
N ALA A 68 10.63 2.46 5.11
CA ALA A 68 10.83 1.17 5.77
C ALA A 68 12.31 0.92 6.09
N SER A 69 13.23 1.36 5.22
CA SER A 69 14.68 1.28 5.45
C SER A 69 15.19 2.30 6.48
N ASP A 70 14.61 3.50 6.50
CA ASP A 70 15.02 4.59 7.39
C ASP A 70 14.48 4.43 8.81
N ALA A 71 13.29 3.86 8.98
CA ALA A 71 12.68 3.62 10.29
C ALA A 71 13.60 2.85 11.28
N PRO A 72 14.18 1.68 10.93
CA PRO A 72 15.07 0.95 11.84
C PRO A 72 16.39 1.68 12.07
N LYS A 73 16.91 2.41 11.07
CA LYS A 73 18.12 3.23 11.22
C LYS A 73 17.89 4.33 12.25
N LYS A 74 16.81 5.10 12.11
CA LYS A 74 16.42 6.15 13.05
C LYS A 74 16.19 5.60 14.46
N ALA A 75 15.50 4.46 14.57
CA ALA A 75 15.28 3.79 15.86
C ALA A 75 16.60 3.38 16.52
N ARG A 76 17.57 2.88 15.75
CA ARG A 76 18.90 2.52 16.25
C ARG A 76 19.68 3.75 16.72
N THR A 77 19.66 4.84 15.95
CA THR A 77 20.33 6.10 16.30
C THR A 77 19.73 6.69 17.58
N ALA A 78 18.40 6.76 17.68
CA ALA A 78 17.72 7.26 18.88
C ALA A 78 18.08 6.45 20.14
N ARG A 79 18.12 5.10 20.04
CA ARG A 79 18.57 4.23 21.15
C ARG A 79 20.03 4.46 21.53
N LEU A 80 20.90 4.79 20.58
CA LEU A 80 22.30 5.09 20.84
C LEU A 80 22.44 6.45 21.55
N GLU A 81 21.71 7.47 21.07
CA GLU A 81 21.68 8.80 21.67
C GLU A 81 21.17 8.77 23.12
N GLU A 82 20.12 8.00 23.39
CA GLU A 82 19.60 7.78 24.74
C GLU A 82 20.65 7.14 25.68
N LYS A 83 21.38 6.14 25.19
CA LYS A 83 22.50 5.52 25.93
C LYS A 83 23.64 6.51 26.19
N ILE A 84 24.01 7.32 25.20
CA ILE A 84 25.06 8.33 25.38
C ILE A 84 24.62 9.40 26.38
N CYS A 85 23.37 9.87 26.30
CA CYS A 85 22.81 10.87 27.21
C CYS A 85 22.79 10.34 28.66
N SER A 86 22.31 9.11 28.86
CA SER A 86 22.28 8.48 30.19
C SER A 86 23.67 8.21 30.77
N LEU A 87 24.66 7.87 29.94
CA LEU A 87 26.06 7.76 30.37
C LEU A 87 26.67 9.12 30.74
N ARG A 88 26.37 10.17 29.97
CA ARG A 88 26.86 11.54 30.24
C ARG A 88 26.31 12.11 31.55
N ILE A 89 25.06 11.82 31.90
CA ILE A 89 24.45 12.25 33.17
C ILE A 89 25.04 11.48 34.38
N ARG A 90 25.59 10.28 34.15
CA ARG A 90 26.14 9.41 35.20
C ARG A 90 27.65 9.59 35.42
N SER A 91 28.33 10.38 34.61
CA SER A 91 29.74 10.75 34.83
C SER A 91 29.83 11.89 35.86
N PRO A 92 30.61 11.74 36.96
CA PRO A 92 30.79 12.77 37.97
C PRO A 92 31.56 13.99 37.48
#